data_AF-Q98PH1-F1
#
_entry.id   AF-Q98PH1-F1
#
_cell.length_a   1.000
_cell.length_b   1.000
_cell.length_c   1.000
_cell.angle_alpha   90.00
_cell.angle_beta   90.00
_cell.angle_gamma   90.00
#
_symmetry.space_group_name_H-M   'P 1'
#
loop_
_entity.id
_entity.type
_entity.pdbx_description
1 polymer ?
#
loop_
_entity_poly.entity_id
_entity_poly.type
_entity_poly.pdbx_seq_one_letter_code
_entity_poly.pdbx_strand_id
1 'polypeptide(L)'
;MLVNNFSLVIIGFILLFPTFYLSIYVIGYLNLALSYMVDGMQKYKLYPILAIVVEPAKVLFLNNAINHGVFTMLGQSEVLEKGKSILFLLESNPGPGLGVLIAWIIFGKKEDKNVRTQAISSSPIHLFGGIHEVYFPFVLLKPVLIVSTIAGGAIGNLIFQIFNVGALAPVSPGSIIAAYIQVNKSANDLVGLTLGILSSALVSLFVSSMILAFDRIFKKNKKVTKEKTLESALQESKANKLKIDNKKEYEFIFVCIAGMGSSAMGATIFKNILKNNNINNIKVSNKSISNLDGQEKNIITINHLVEKVKEKNSIANIYSIRQFLDKNDYQNIVDQIKNEKI
;
A
#
# COMPACT_ATOMS: atom_id res chain seq x y z
N MET A 1 21.81 26.47 -3.72
CA MET A 1 20.94 25.84 -4.74
C MET A 1 21.75 25.34 -5.93
N LEU A 2 22.55 26.19 -6.60
CA LEU A 2 23.37 25.80 -7.76
C LEU A 2 24.38 24.68 -7.45
N VAL A 3 25.16 24.82 -6.36
CA VAL A 3 26.13 23.82 -5.91
C VAL A 3 25.46 22.47 -5.62
N ASN A 4 24.33 22.46 -4.90
CA ASN A 4 23.62 21.23 -4.60
C ASN A 4 23.13 20.51 -5.87
N ASN A 5 22.63 21.25 -6.85
CA ASN A 5 22.17 20.66 -8.11
C ASN A 5 23.34 20.08 -8.92
N PHE A 6 24.45 20.82 -9.05
CA PHE A 6 25.64 20.32 -9.75
C PHE A 6 26.28 19.13 -9.04
N SER A 7 26.37 19.15 -7.71
CA SER A 7 26.87 18.02 -6.92
C SER A 7 26.00 16.78 -7.09
N LEU A 8 24.66 16.92 -7.09
CA LEU A 8 23.75 15.79 -7.32
C LEU A 8 23.92 15.19 -8.73
N VAL A 9 24.12 16.01 -9.75
CA VAL A 9 24.37 15.53 -11.13
C VAL A 9 25.70 14.78 -11.22
N ILE A 10 26.77 15.31 -10.63
CA ILE A 10 28.10 14.68 -10.63
C ILE A 10 28.04 13.33 -9.88
N ILE A 11 27.41 13.30 -8.70
CA ILE A 11 27.22 12.07 -7.94
C ILE A 11 26.37 11.06 -8.73
N GLY A 12 25.28 11.51 -9.35
CA GLY A 12 24.44 10.64 -10.19
C GLY A 12 25.21 10.06 -11.38
N PHE A 13 26.04 10.87 -12.05
CA PHE A 13 26.88 10.43 -13.15
C PHE A 13 27.92 9.41 -12.71
N ILE A 14 28.57 9.62 -11.56
CA ILE A 14 29.53 8.66 -11.00
C ILE A 14 28.84 7.35 -10.62
N LEU A 15 27.65 7.41 -10.00
CA LEU A 15 26.90 6.23 -9.58
C LEU A 15 26.29 5.46 -10.75
N LEU A 16 26.11 6.09 -11.92
CA LEU A 16 25.56 5.45 -13.10
C LEU A 16 26.43 4.29 -13.58
N PHE A 17 27.76 4.46 -13.64
CA PHE A 17 28.67 3.41 -14.12
C PHE A 17 28.64 2.13 -13.28
N PRO A 18 28.89 2.15 -11.95
CA PRO A 18 28.84 0.93 -11.15
C PRO A 18 27.43 0.33 -11.13
N THR A 19 26.38 1.16 -11.10
CA THR A 19 24.99 0.66 -11.13
C THR A 19 24.68 -0.05 -12.45
N PHE A 20 25.12 0.51 -13.58
CA PHE A 20 24.93 -0.10 -14.90
C PHE A 20 25.67 -1.43 -14.99
N TYR A 21 26.96 -1.47 -14.67
CA TYR A 21 27.74 -2.71 -14.73
C TYR A 21 27.23 -3.77 -13.75
N LEU A 22 26.92 -3.38 -12.50
CA LEU A 22 26.39 -4.31 -11.51
C LEU A 22 25.02 -4.84 -11.90
N SER A 23 24.15 -4.01 -12.47
CA SER A 23 22.80 -4.44 -12.86
C SER A 23 22.85 -5.51 -13.96
N ILE A 24 23.80 -5.47 -14.89
CA ILE A 24 24.00 -6.52 -15.90
C ILE A 24 24.24 -7.88 -15.23
N TYR A 25 25.17 -7.95 -14.29
CA TYR A 25 25.47 -9.21 -13.59
C TYR A 25 24.30 -9.66 -12.72
N VAL A 26 23.72 -8.75 -11.93
CA VAL A 26 22.63 -9.08 -11.01
C VAL A 26 21.41 -9.61 -11.78
N ILE A 27 20.98 -8.90 -12.83
CA ILE A 27 19.84 -9.31 -13.65
C ILE A 27 20.18 -10.57 -14.44
N GLY A 28 21.41 -10.68 -14.97
CA GLY A 28 21.87 -11.87 -15.69
C GLY A 28 21.84 -13.13 -14.84
N TYR A 29 22.40 -13.10 -13.63
CA TYR A 29 22.36 -14.24 -12.71
C TYR A 29 20.95 -14.54 -12.22
N LEU A 30 20.12 -13.52 -12.01
CA LEU A 30 18.72 -13.71 -11.63
C LEU A 30 17.94 -14.43 -12.75
N ASN A 31 18.14 -14.03 -14.01
CA ASN A 31 17.54 -14.68 -15.16
C ASN A 31 18.05 -16.11 -15.32
N LEU A 32 19.36 -16.35 -15.16
CA LEU A 32 19.95 -17.69 -15.25
C LEU A 32 19.39 -18.62 -14.15
N ALA A 33 19.28 -18.14 -12.92
CA ALA A 33 18.68 -18.89 -11.81
C ALA A 33 17.21 -19.22 -12.10
N LEU A 34 16.45 -18.24 -12.61
CA LEU A 34 15.06 -18.44 -13.00
C LEU A 34 14.93 -19.45 -14.15
N SER A 35 15.82 -19.40 -15.15
CA SER A 35 15.87 -20.36 -16.25
C SER A 35 16.07 -21.78 -15.74
N TYR A 36 17.04 -22.00 -14.85
CA TYR A 36 17.27 -23.34 -14.27
C TYR A 36 16.09 -23.85 -13.44
N MET A 37 15.44 -22.97 -12.67
CA MET A 37 14.24 -23.35 -11.92
C MET A 37 13.11 -23.77 -12.85
N VAL A 38 12.85 -22.99 -13.90
CA VAL A 38 11.78 -23.27 -14.86
C VAL A 38 12.06 -24.55 -15.66
N ASP A 39 13.27 -24.70 -16.18
CA ASP A 39 13.70 -25.88 -16.94
C ASP A 39 13.61 -27.16 -16.10
N GLY A 40 14.08 -27.09 -14.85
CA GLY A 40 13.94 -28.19 -13.88
C GLY A 40 12.48 -28.57 -13.63
N MET A 41 11.59 -27.58 -13.45
CA MET A 41 10.16 -27.83 -13.21
C MET A 41 9.44 -28.33 -14.46
N GLN A 42 9.87 -27.92 -15.66
CA GLN A 42 9.36 -28.43 -16.93
C GLN A 42 9.71 -29.92 -17.12
N LYS A 43 10.93 -30.33 -16.78
CA LYS A 43 11.36 -31.74 -16.86
C LYS A 43 10.45 -32.68 -16.08
N TYR A 44 9.94 -32.23 -14.93
CA TYR A 44 9.00 -32.99 -14.09
C TYR A 44 7.53 -32.65 -14.34
N LYS A 45 7.21 -31.80 -15.34
CA LYS A 45 5.86 -31.32 -15.67
C LYS A 45 5.10 -30.75 -14.45
N LEU A 46 5.80 -29.97 -13.62
CA LEU A 46 5.26 -29.36 -12.39
C LEU A 46 4.69 -27.95 -12.63
N TYR A 47 3.90 -27.78 -13.69
CA TYR A 47 3.37 -26.48 -14.10
C TYR A 47 2.48 -25.76 -13.06
N PRO A 48 1.68 -26.44 -12.23
CA PRO A 48 0.94 -25.78 -11.15
C PRO A 48 1.86 -25.16 -10.10
N ILE A 49 3.00 -25.80 -9.82
CA ILE A 49 3.96 -25.33 -8.81
C ILE A 49 4.71 -24.10 -9.34
N LEU A 50 4.91 -23.98 -10.66
CA LEU A 50 5.55 -22.81 -11.26
C LEU A 50 4.84 -21.49 -10.90
N ALA A 51 3.53 -21.52 -10.63
CA ALA A 51 2.79 -20.33 -10.23
C ALA A 51 3.35 -19.68 -8.96
N ILE A 52 3.97 -20.45 -8.05
CA ILE A 52 4.61 -19.93 -6.83
C ILE A 52 5.77 -18.99 -7.16
N VAL A 53 6.42 -19.21 -8.30
CA VAL A 53 7.58 -18.42 -8.75
C VAL A 53 7.15 -17.33 -9.72
N VAL A 54 6.32 -17.69 -10.70
CA VAL A 54 5.91 -16.80 -11.79
C VAL A 54 5.04 -15.66 -11.28
N GLU A 55 4.03 -15.93 -10.46
CA GLU A 55 3.07 -14.90 -10.04
C GLU A 55 3.69 -13.80 -9.18
N PRO A 56 4.54 -14.09 -8.17
CA PRO A 56 5.26 -13.03 -7.45
C PRO A 56 6.22 -12.26 -8.35
N ALA A 57 6.95 -12.94 -9.23
CA ALA A 57 7.89 -12.31 -10.13
C ALA A 57 7.20 -11.34 -11.11
N LYS A 58 6.02 -11.71 -11.62
CA LYS A 58 5.17 -10.80 -12.41
C LYS A 58 4.85 -9.52 -11.65
N VAL A 59 4.35 -9.63 -10.42
CA VAL A 59 4.00 -8.46 -9.58
C VAL A 59 5.22 -7.58 -9.28
N LEU A 60 6.42 -8.16 -9.27
CA LEU A 60 7.71 -7.46 -9.15
C LEU A 60 8.27 -6.94 -10.49
N PHE A 61 7.46 -6.92 -11.56
CA PHE A 61 7.84 -6.46 -12.90
C PHE A 61 8.95 -7.28 -13.58
N LEU A 62 9.10 -8.55 -13.19
CA LEU A 62 10.02 -9.50 -13.82
C LEU A 62 9.34 -10.32 -14.93
N ASN A 63 8.11 -9.99 -15.33
CA ASN A 63 7.34 -10.72 -16.34
C ASN A 63 8.07 -10.82 -17.68
N ASN A 64 8.71 -9.75 -18.16
CA ASN A 64 9.49 -9.79 -19.40
C ASN A 64 10.72 -10.71 -19.31
N ALA A 65 11.38 -10.73 -18.14
CA ALA A 65 12.51 -11.63 -17.91
C ALA A 65 12.07 -13.10 -17.97
N ILE A 66 10.91 -13.43 -17.39
CA ILE A 66 10.37 -14.80 -17.46
C ILE A 66 9.96 -15.14 -18.89
N ASN A 67 9.14 -14.28 -19.51
CA ASN A 67 8.49 -14.58 -20.77
C ASN A 67 9.52 -14.63 -21.93
N HIS A 68 10.29 -13.55 -22.12
CA HIS A 68 11.27 -13.47 -23.21
C HIS A 68 12.60 -14.14 -22.87
N GLY A 69 13.01 -14.15 -21.60
CA GLY A 69 14.27 -14.75 -21.19
C GLY A 69 14.23 -16.27 -21.05
N VAL A 70 13.07 -16.85 -20.72
CA VAL A 70 12.95 -18.28 -20.40
C VAL A 70 11.90 -18.99 -21.24
N PHE A 71 10.62 -18.63 -21.09
CA PHE A 71 9.52 -19.36 -21.72
C PHE A 71 9.53 -19.31 -23.24
N THR A 72 9.94 -18.17 -23.82
CA THR A 72 10.03 -18.02 -25.28
C THR A 72 11.04 -19.02 -25.87
N MET A 73 12.23 -19.13 -25.28
CA MET A 73 13.29 -20.01 -25.78
C MET A 73 12.95 -21.49 -25.62
N LEU A 74 12.49 -21.89 -24.44
CA LEU A 74 12.10 -23.28 -24.16
C LEU A 74 10.86 -23.67 -24.97
N GLY A 75 9.87 -22.78 -25.06
CA GLY A 75 8.64 -23.02 -25.80
C GLY A 75 8.86 -23.12 -27.30
N GLN A 76 9.77 -22.34 -27.90
CA GLN A 76 10.12 -22.48 -29.31
C GLN A 76 10.71 -23.86 -29.62
N SER A 77 11.58 -24.35 -28.74
CA SER A 77 12.16 -25.70 -28.86
C SER A 77 11.06 -26.76 -28.79
N GLU A 78 10.10 -26.63 -27.86
CA GLU A 78 8.96 -27.55 -27.77
C GLU A 78 8.03 -27.49 -28.98
N VAL A 79 7.80 -26.31 -29.56
CA VAL A 79 6.95 -26.18 -30.76
C VAL A 79 7.58 -26.90 -31.95
N LEU A 80 8.91 -26.84 -32.11
CA LEU A 80 9.60 -27.55 -33.19
C LEU A 80 9.43 -29.08 -33.09
N GLU A 81 9.39 -29.62 -31.88
CA GLU A 81 9.26 -31.06 -31.65
C GLU A 81 7.80 -31.55 -31.59
N LYS A 82 6.93 -30.79 -30.92
CA LYS A 82 5.56 -31.22 -30.54
C LYS A 82 4.46 -30.40 -31.22
N GLY A 83 4.82 -29.37 -31.98
CA GLY A 83 3.90 -28.47 -32.69
C GLY A 83 3.21 -27.41 -31.82
N LYS A 84 3.32 -27.48 -30.49
CA LYS A 84 2.75 -26.51 -29.54
C LYS A 84 3.50 -26.53 -28.21
N SER A 85 3.45 -25.42 -27.46
CA SER A 85 3.98 -25.35 -26.10
C SER A 85 3.01 -24.70 -25.12
N ILE A 86 2.88 -25.32 -23.94
CA ILE A 86 2.13 -24.77 -22.81
C ILE A 86 2.84 -23.56 -22.18
N LEU A 87 4.17 -23.45 -22.33
CA LEU A 87 4.99 -22.42 -21.67
C LEU A 87 4.58 -21.00 -22.07
N PHE A 88 4.13 -20.83 -23.31
CA PHE A 88 3.62 -19.56 -23.83
C PHE A 88 2.31 -19.10 -23.17
N LEU A 89 1.63 -19.96 -22.41
CA LEU A 89 0.36 -19.67 -21.75
C LEU A 89 0.50 -19.47 -20.23
N LEU A 90 1.61 -19.91 -19.64
CA LEU A 90 1.78 -19.91 -18.18
C LEU A 90 1.89 -18.48 -17.61
N GLU A 91 2.60 -17.59 -18.30
CA GLU A 91 2.70 -16.18 -17.92
C GLU A 91 1.52 -15.37 -18.47
N SER A 92 1.14 -15.62 -19.73
CA SER A 92 0.14 -14.85 -20.46
C SER A 92 -1.30 -15.08 -20.01
N ASN A 93 -1.57 -16.00 -19.08
CA ASN A 93 -2.90 -16.24 -18.54
C ASN A 93 -3.45 -15.00 -17.81
N PRO A 94 -4.52 -14.34 -18.30
CA PRO A 94 -5.08 -13.16 -17.65
C PRO A 94 -5.98 -13.50 -16.44
N GLY A 95 -6.31 -14.77 -16.22
CA GLY A 95 -7.21 -15.23 -15.16
C GLY A 95 -6.85 -14.74 -13.75
N PRO A 96 -5.61 -14.96 -13.26
CA PRO A 96 -5.23 -14.61 -11.89
C PRO A 96 -5.41 -13.11 -11.60
N GLY A 97 -4.92 -12.26 -12.50
CA GLY A 97 -5.04 -10.80 -12.39
C GLY A 97 -6.49 -10.31 -12.48
N LEU A 98 -7.28 -10.89 -13.39
CA LEU A 98 -8.70 -10.56 -13.52
C LEU A 98 -9.47 -10.86 -12.23
N GLY A 99 -9.20 -12.00 -11.59
CA GLY A 99 -9.81 -12.35 -10.31
C GLY A 99 -9.53 -11.34 -9.21
N VAL A 100 -8.28 -10.86 -9.11
CA VAL A 100 -7.90 -9.80 -8.16
C VAL A 100 -8.64 -8.50 -8.45
N LEU A 101 -8.69 -8.08 -9.72
CA LEU A 101 -9.36 -6.85 -10.12
C LEU A 101 -10.85 -6.90 -9.79
N ILE A 102 -11.56 -7.98 -10.15
CA ILE A 102 -12.97 -8.17 -9.81
C ILE A 102 -13.18 -8.19 -8.29
N ALA A 103 -12.27 -8.80 -7.53
CA ALA A 103 -12.34 -8.79 -6.08
C ALA A 103 -12.24 -7.36 -5.51
N TRP A 104 -11.39 -6.51 -6.07
CA TRP A 104 -11.34 -5.09 -5.70
C TRP A 104 -12.58 -4.31 -6.12
N ILE A 105 -13.20 -4.64 -7.26
CA ILE A 105 -14.46 -4.01 -7.71
C ILE A 105 -15.59 -4.29 -6.71
N ILE A 106 -15.75 -5.54 -6.27
CA ILE A 106 -16.88 -5.97 -5.44
C ILE A 106 -16.58 -5.79 -3.95
N PHE A 107 -15.37 -6.17 -3.51
CA PHE A 107 -14.95 -6.24 -2.11
C PHE A 107 -13.90 -5.20 -1.70
N GLY A 108 -13.50 -4.28 -2.60
CA GLY A 108 -12.71 -3.10 -2.25
C GLY A 108 -13.45 -2.17 -1.29
N LYS A 109 -12.75 -1.49 -0.39
CA LYS A 109 -13.39 -0.61 0.61
C LYS A 109 -14.21 0.50 -0.06
N LYS A 110 -15.36 0.84 0.53
CA LYS A 110 -16.22 1.94 0.04
C LYS A 110 -15.54 3.32 0.11
N GLU A 111 -14.65 3.50 1.08
CA GLU A 111 -13.88 4.73 1.29
C GLU A 111 -12.79 4.92 0.20
N ASP A 112 -12.34 3.84 -0.43
CA ASP A 112 -11.32 3.85 -1.50
C ASP A 112 -11.97 3.90 -2.89
N LYS A 113 -12.90 4.85 -3.09
CA LYS A 113 -13.65 5.00 -4.36
C LYS A 113 -12.72 5.07 -5.58
N ASN A 114 -11.54 5.67 -5.41
CA ASN A 114 -10.51 5.77 -6.44
C ASN A 114 -9.96 4.40 -6.85
N VAL A 115 -9.66 3.52 -5.89
CA VAL A 115 -9.12 2.17 -6.17
C VAL A 115 -10.16 1.33 -6.91
N ARG A 116 -11.43 1.40 -6.51
CA ARG A 116 -12.50 0.68 -7.20
C ARG A 116 -12.66 1.12 -8.66
N THR A 117 -12.68 2.43 -8.90
CA THR A 117 -12.79 2.98 -10.27
C THR A 117 -11.57 2.58 -11.11
N GLN A 118 -10.37 2.65 -10.54
CA GLN A 118 -9.16 2.17 -11.22
C GLN A 118 -9.25 0.68 -11.56
N ALA A 119 -9.74 -0.18 -10.65
CA ALA A 119 -9.89 -1.60 -10.93
C ALA A 119 -10.87 -1.88 -12.09
N ILE A 120 -11.96 -1.10 -12.18
CA ILE A 120 -12.92 -1.17 -13.30
C ILE A 120 -12.22 -0.81 -14.61
N SER A 121 -11.46 0.28 -14.65
CA SER A 121 -10.74 0.71 -15.86
C SER A 121 -9.60 -0.24 -16.24
N SER A 122 -8.89 -0.80 -15.25
CA SER A 122 -7.79 -1.75 -15.46
C SER A 122 -8.27 -3.11 -15.97
N SER A 123 -9.48 -3.56 -15.62
CA SER A 123 -10.01 -4.88 -15.99
C SER A 123 -10.04 -5.15 -17.49
N PRO A 124 -10.64 -4.29 -18.34
CA PRO A 124 -10.62 -4.50 -19.79
C PRO A 124 -9.23 -4.34 -20.40
N ILE A 125 -8.40 -3.42 -19.87
CA ILE A 125 -7.01 -3.22 -20.33
C ILE A 125 -6.17 -4.48 -20.07
N HIS A 126 -6.35 -5.09 -18.90
CA HIS A 126 -5.72 -6.35 -18.53
C HIS A 126 -6.21 -7.50 -19.41
N LEU A 127 -7.53 -7.71 -19.46
CA LEU A 127 -8.11 -8.88 -20.12
C LEU A 127 -7.97 -8.84 -21.65
N PHE A 128 -8.34 -7.73 -22.27
CA PHE A 128 -8.36 -7.58 -23.72
C PHE A 128 -7.10 -6.93 -24.27
N GLY A 129 -6.51 -5.98 -23.54
CA GLY A 129 -5.25 -5.35 -23.91
C GLY A 129 -4.03 -6.22 -23.61
N GLY A 130 -4.12 -7.13 -22.63
CA GLY A 130 -3.01 -8.02 -22.27
C GLY A 130 -1.88 -7.32 -21.55
N ILE A 131 -2.16 -6.17 -20.94
CA ILE A 131 -1.20 -5.42 -20.12
C ILE A 131 -1.38 -5.87 -18.68
N HIS A 132 -0.55 -6.80 -18.22
CA HIS A 132 -0.67 -7.40 -16.88
C HIS A 132 -0.24 -6.42 -15.77
N GLU A 133 0.58 -5.43 -16.13
CA GLU A 133 1.13 -4.43 -15.22
C GLU A 133 0.03 -3.58 -14.55
N VAL A 134 -1.14 -3.45 -15.17
CA VAL A 134 -2.24 -2.66 -14.63
C VAL A 134 -2.89 -3.28 -13.39
N TYR A 135 -2.71 -4.58 -13.13
CA TYR A 135 -3.20 -5.21 -11.89
C TYR A 135 -2.15 -5.28 -10.78
N PHE A 136 -0.85 -5.15 -11.08
CA PHE A 136 0.21 -5.26 -10.06
C PHE A 136 0.04 -4.27 -8.90
N PRO A 137 -0.32 -2.99 -9.12
CA PRO A 137 -0.55 -2.04 -8.02
C PRO A 137 -1.60 -2.52 -7.02
N PHE A 138 -2.62 -3.25 -7.47
CA PHE A 138 -3.68 -3.77 -6.61
C PHE A 138 -3.20 -4.88 -5.67
N VAL A 139 -2.24 -5.67 -6.13
CA VAL A 139 -1.56 -6.67 -5.32
C VAL A 139 -0.57 -5.97 -4.38
N LEU A 140 0.18 -4.98 -4.85
CA LEU A 140 1.14 -4.22 -4.03
C LEU A 140 0.46 -3.40 -2.92
N LEU A 141 -0.75 -2.87 -3.15
CA LEU A 141 -1.56 -2.22 -2.11
C LEU A 141 -1.89 -3.17 -0.95
N LYS A 142 -1.97 -4.47 -1.21
CA LYS A 142 -2.21 -5.48 -0.19
C LYS A 142 -1.46 -6.79 -0.53
N PRO A 143 -0.16 -6.88 -0.21
CA PRO A 143 0.73 -7.94 -0.71
C PRO A 143 0.29 -9.38 -0.42
N VAL A 144 -0.55 -9.61 0.61
CA VAL A 144 -1.16 -10.92 0.89
C VAL A 144 -1.99 -11.44 -0.29
N LEU A 145 -2.47 -10.55 -1.19
CA LEU A 145 -3.15 -10.93 -2.43
C LEU A 145 -2.24 -11.66 -3.43
N ILE A 146 -0.92 -11.70 -3.25
CA ILE A 146 -0.04 -12.59 -4.04
C ILE A 146 -0.49 -14.06 -3.89
N VAL A 147 -1.02 -14.45 -2.74
CA VAL A 147 -1.51 -15.82 -2.52
C VAL A 147 -2.69 -16.15 -3.43
N SER A 148 -3.55 -15.17 -3.73
CA SER A 148 -4.69 -15.40 -4.64
C SER A 148 -4.25 -15.51 -6.10
N THR A 149 -3.24 -14.74 -6.53
CA THR A 149 -2.69 -14.89 -7.87
C THR A 149 -1.96 -16.21 -8.03
N ILE A 150 -1.18 -16.65 -7.04
CA ILE A 150 -0.56 -17.99 -7.02
C ILE A 150 -1.62 -19.09 -7.12
N ALA A 151 -2.67 -19.04 -6.30
CA ALA A 151 -3.73 -20.06 -6.30
C ALA A 151 -4.48 -20.09 -7.65
N GLY A 152 -4.82 -18.92 -8.20
CA GLY A 152 -5.44 -18.81 -9.51
C GLY A 152 -4.52 -19.32 -10.62
N GLY A 153 -3.24 -18.94 -10.61
CA GLY A 153 -2.24 -19.37 -11.60
C GLY A 153 -2.03 -20.88 -11.55
N ALA A 154 -1.89 -21.46 -10.35
CA ALA A 154 -1.70 -22.89 -10.18
C ALA A 154 -2.87 -23.72 -10.74
N ILE A 155 -4.12 -23.28 -10.49
CA ILE A 155 -5.32 -23.94 -11.02
C ILE A 155 -5.43 -23.79 -12.54
N GLY A 156 -5.14 -22.60 -13.07
CA GLY A 156 -5.10 -22.38 -14.52
C GLY A 156 -4.08 -23.30 -15.20
N ASN A 157 -2.86 -23.34 -14.68
CA ASN A 157 -1.77 -24.18 -15.19
C ASN A 157 -2.10 -25.68 -15.09
N LEU A 158 -2.77 -26.11 -14.02
CA LEU A 158 -3.23 -27.48 -13.87
C LEU A 158 -4.25 -27.85 -14.95
N ILE A 159 -5.22 -26.98 -15.23
CA ILE A 159 -6.21 -27.22 -16.28
C ILE A 159 -5.54 -27.24 -17.66
N PHE A 160 -4.63 -26.31 -17.94
CA PHE A 160 -3.86 -26.33 -19.19
C PHE A 160 -3.09 -27.64 -19.34
N GLN A 161 -2.49 -28.14 -18.27
CA GLN A 161 -1.77 -29.42 -18.28
C GLN A 161 -2.70 -30.61 -18.51
N ILE A 162 -3.85 -30.68 -17.83
CA ILE A 162 -4.83 -31.78 -17.98
C ILE A 162 -5.38 -31.84 -19.41
N PHE A 163 -5.70 -30.68 -19.99
CA PHE A 163 -6.21 -30.60 -21.37
C PHE A 163 -5.10 -30.57 -22.43
N ASN A 164 -3.84 -30.63 -22.01
CA ASN A 164 -2.65 -30.52 -22.86
C ASN A 164 -2.67 -29.28 -23.78
N VAL A 165 -3.12 -28.15 -23.23
CA VAL A 165 -3.25 -26.87 -23.95
C VAL A 165 -1.86 -26.34 -24.30
N GLY A 166 -1.70 -25.88 -25.54
CA GLY A 166 -0.47 -25.24 -25.98
C GLY A 166 -0.70 -24.23 -27.11
N ALA A 167 0.18 -23.24 -27.17
CA ALA A 167 0.22 -22.24 -28.24
C ALA A 167 1.30 -22.55 -29.27
N LEU A 168 1.06 -22.09 -30.49
CA LEU A 168 1.95 -22.23 -31.64
C LEU A 168 3.08 -21.20 -31.64
N ALA A 169 2.88 -20.08 -30.92
CA ALA A 169 3.81 -18.97 -30.82
C ALA A 169 3.68 -18.28 -29.44
N PRO A 170 4.66 -17.43 -29.05
CA PRO A 170 4.61 -16.70 -27.79
C PRO A 170 3.44 -15.70 -27.71
N VAL A 171 2.59 -15.86 -26.69
CA VAL A 171 1.40 -15.02 -26.48
C VAL A 171 1.80 -13.65 -25.92
N SER A 172 2.00 -12.70 -26.83
CA SER A 172 2.27 -11.29 -26.55
C SER A 172 1.46 -10.36 -27.47
N PRO A 173 0.72 -9.36 -26.94
CA PRO A 173 0.45 -9.12 -25.52
C PRO A 173 -0.27 -10.29 -24.84
N GLY A 174 -0.22 -10.40 -23.52
CA GLY A 174 -0.84 -11.49 -22.75
C GLY A 174 -2.37 -11.39 -22.65
N SER A 175 -3.05 -11.03 -23.73
CA SER A 175 -4.50 -10.83 -23.76
C SER A 175 -5.24 -12.12 -24.06
N ILE A 176 -6.52 -12.17 -23.69
CA ILE A 176 -7.39 -13.29 -24.06
C ILE A 176 -7.49 -13.43 -25.59
N ILE A 177 -7.48 -12.32 -26.33
CA ILE A 177 -7.56 -12.30 -27.78
C ILE A 177 -6.30 -12.94 -28.39
N ALA A 178 -5.12 -12.50 -27.94
CA ALA A 178 -3.86 -13.06 -28.39
C ALA A 178 -3.74 -14.55 -28.04
N ALA A 179 -4.19 -14.95 -26.85
CA ALA A 179 -4.22 -16.34 -26.44
C ALA A 179 -5.08 -17.20 -27.39
N TYR A 180 -6.31 -16.77 -27.72
CA TYR A 180 -7.15 -17.51 -28.67
C TYR A 180 -6.60 -17.50 -30.09
N ILE A 181 -5.90 -16.45 -30.52
CA ILE A 181 -5.27 -16.40 -31.85
C ILE A 181 -4.16 -17.45 -31.94
N GLN A 182 -3.33 -17.56 -30.91
CA GLN A 182 -2.07 -18.31 -30.95
C GLN A 182 -2.17 -19.72 -30.38
N VAL A 183 -3.21 -20.03 -29.60
CA VAL A 183 -3.49 -21.39 -29.15
C VAL A 183 -3.73 -22.30 -30.35
N ASN A 184 -3.26 -23.54 -30.25
CA ASN A 184 -3.58 -24.56 -31.24
C ASN A 184 -5.12 -24.73 -31.35
N LYS A 185 -5.63 -24.93 -32.58
CA LYS A 185 -7.06 -24.88 -32.88
C LYS A 185 -7.81 -26.19 -32.61
N SER A 186 -7.21 -27.11 -31.87
CA SER A 186 -7.89 -28.33 -31.43
C SER A 186 -9.02 -27.99 -30.45
N ALA A 187 -10.12 -28.75 -30.50
CA ALA A 187 -11.25 -28.56 -29.60
C ALA A 187 -10.83 -28.66 -28.13
N ASN A 188 -9.95 -29.61 -27.79
CA ASN A 188 -9.43 -29.76 -26.43
C ASN A 188 -8.62 -28.54 -25.97
N ASP A 189 -7.83 -27.95 -26.87
CA ASP A 189 -6.99 -26.79 -26.57
C ASP A 189 -7.84 -25.54 -26.32
N LEU A 190 -8.88 -25.33 -27.13
CA LEU A 190 -9.82 -24.20 -26.97
C LEU A 190 -10.65 -24.33 -25.69
N VAL A 191 -11.17 -25.52 -25.41
CA VAL A 191 -11.95 -25.79 -24.18
C VAL A 191 -11.06 -25.66 -22.96
N GLY A 192 -9.87 -26.27 -22.98
CA GLY A 192 -8.90 -26.18 -21.90
C GLY A 192 -8.41 -24.76 -21.64
N LEU A 193 -8.18 -23.96 -22.69
CA LEU A 193 -7.81 -22.55 -22.57
C LEU A 193 -8.93 -21.77 -21.86
N THR A 194 -10.17 -21.93 -22.31
CA THR A 194 -11.33 -21.25 -21.75
C THR A 194 -11.53 -21.61 -20.28
N LEU A 195 -11.52 -22.90 -19.96
CA LEU A 195 -11.69 -23.40 -18.60
C LEU A 195 -10.54 -22.98 -17.69
N GLY A 196 -9.30 -22.98 -18.19
CA GLY A 196 -8.13 -22.57 -17.42
C GLY A 196 -8.17 -21.10 -17.05
N ILE A 197 -8.47 -20.22 -18.01
CA ILE A 197 -8.60 -18.77 -17.76
C ILE A 197 -9.76 -18.50 -16.78
N LEU A 198 -10.92 -19.10 -17.02
CA LEU A 198 -12.12 -18.90 -16.20
C LEU A 198 -11.90 -19.39 -14.77
N SER A 199 -11.40 -20.62 -14.61
CA SER A 199 -11.17 -21.21 -13.28
C SER A 199 -10.09 -20.46 -12.52
N SER A 200 -9.06 -20.01 -13.21
CA SER A 200 -8.01 -19.16 -12.64
C SER A 200 -8.57 -17.84 -12.10
N ALA A 201 -9.44 -17.18 -12.88
CA ALA A 201 -10.14 -15.97 -12.44
C ALA A 201 -11.07 -16.21 -11.26
N LEU A 202 -11.84 -17.31 -11.28
CA LEU A 202 -12.77 -17.66 -10.20
C LEU A 202 -12.04 -17.97 -8.89
N VAL A 203 -10.96 -18.74 -8.93
CA VAL A 203 -10.16 -19.09 -7.75
C VAL A 203 -9.47 -17.85 -7.20
N SER A 204 -8.83 -17.06 -8.06
CA SER A 204 -8.19 -15.80 -7.64
C SER A 204 -9.21 -14.82 -7.04
N LEU A 205 -10.39 -14.69 -7.65
CA LEU A 205 -11.51 -13.89 -7.13
C LEU A 205 -11.96 -14.39 -5.75
N PHE A 206 -12.17 -15.70 -5.61
CA PHE A 206 -12.62 -16.30 -4.37
C PHE A 206 -11.62 -16.06 -3.23
N VAL A 207 -10.34 -16.40 -3.43
CA VAL A 207 -9.30 -16.20 -2.41
C VAL A 207 -9.11 -14.72 -2.09
N SER A 208 -9.09 -13.86 -3.10
CA SER A 208 -9.01 -12.40 -2.91
C SER A 208 -10.20 -11.85 -2.12
N SER A 209 -11.41 -12.32 -2.44
CA SER A 209 -12.64 -11.90 -1.75
C SER A 209 -12.61 -12.27 -0.27
N MET A 210 -12.14 -13.47 0.07
CA MET A 210 -11.95 -13.90 1.46
C MET A 210 -10.95 -12.98 2.16
N ILE A 211 -9.77 -12.76 1.56
CA ILE A 211 -8.72 -11.90 2.13
C ILE A 211 -9.22 -10.46 2.37
N LEU A 212 -9.96 -9.89 1.42
CA LEU A 212 -10.54 -8.54 1.53
C LEU A 212 -11.68 -8.49 2.56
N ALA A 213 -12.53 -9.51 2.61
CA ALA A 213 -13.62 -9.60 3.59
C ALA A 213 -13.09 -9.73 5.03
N PHE A 214 -12.10 -10.60 5.27
CA PHE A 214 -11.49 -10.76 6.60
C PHE A 214 -10.83 -9.47 7.09
N ASP A 215 -10.12 -8.75 6.23
CA ASP A 215 -9.50 -7.47 6.60
C ASP A 215 -10.54 -6.41 6.99
N ARG A 216 -11.70 -6.38 6.32
CA ARG A 216 -12.82 -5.51 6.72
C ARG A 216 -13.34 -5.87 8.11
N ILE A 217 -13.56 -7.15 8.39
CA ILE A 217 -14.04 -7.63 9.70
C ILE A 217 -13.04 -7.27 10.80
N PHE A 218 -11.75 -7.56 10.58
CA PHE A 218 -10.70 -7.30 11.55
C PHE A 218 -10.56 -5.80 11.87
N LYS A 219 -10.62 -4.94 10.85
CA LYS A 219 -10.59 -3.48 11.03
C LYS A 219 -11.85 -2.94 11.70
N LYS A 220 -13.04 -3.45 11.36
CA LYS A 220 -14.30 -3.06 12.01
C LYS A 220 -14.26 -3.41 13.50
N ASN A 221 -13.83 -4.63 13.85
CA ASN A 221 -13.69 -5.06 15.24
C ASN A 221 -12.66 -4.20 16.00
N LYS A 222 -11.53 -3.86 15.36
CA LYS A 222 -10.53 -2.97 15.96
C LYS A 222 -11.05 -1.54 16.18
N LYS A 223 -11.89 -1.02 15.28
CA LYS A 223 -12.54 0.29 15.42
C LYS A 223 -13.57 0.30 16.55
N VAL A 224 -14.46 -0.70 16.59
CA VAL A 224 -15.45 -0.87 17.67
C VAL A 224 -14.76 -1.05 19.03
N THR A 225 -13.67 -1.82 19.07
CA THR A 225 -12.90 -1.99 20.32
C THR A 225 -12.28 -0.66 20.74
N LYS A 226 -11.66 0.10 19.82
CA LYS A 226 -11.14 1.44 20.12
C LYS A 226 -12.21 2.42 20.58
N GLU A 227 -13.39 2.43 19.96
CA GLU A 227 -14.52 3.27 20.36
C GLU A 227 -15.02 2.89 21.76
N LYS A 228 -15.20 1.60 22.06
CA LYS A 228 -15.55 1.13 23.41
C LYS A 228 -14.48 1.44 24.46
N THR A 229 -13.20 1.36 24.10
CA THR A 229 -12.09 1.71 25.00
C THR A 229 -12.05 3.23 25.24
N LEU A 230 -12.36 4.04 24.23
CA LEU A 230 -12.46 5.48 24.35
C LEU A 230 -13.69 5.89 25.18
N GLU A 231 -14.84 5.24 24.97
CA GLU A 231 -16.06 5.46 25.74
C GLU A 231 -15.90 5.07 27.21
N SER A 232 -15.29 3.92 27.50
CA SER A 232 -14.96 3.52 28.88
C SER A 232 -13.95 4.48 29.53
N ALA A 233 -12.90 4.91 28.81
CA ALA A 233 -11.99 5.94 29.31
C ALA A 233 -12.68 7.31 29.53
N LEU A 234 -13.65 7.67 28.68
CA LEU A 234 -14.48 8.89 28.82
C LEU A 234 -15.48 8.77 29.99
N GLN A 235 -16.01 7.58 30.26
CA GLN A 235 -16.88 7.31 31.40
C GLN A 235 -16.10 7.31 32.71
N GLU A 236 -14.90 6.72 32.76
CA GLU A 236 -13.99 6.79 33.91
C GLU A 236 -13.54 8.24 34.19
N SER A 237 -13.28 9.04 33.14
CA SER A 237 -12.94 10.46 33.32
C SER A 237 -14.15 11.32 33.69
N LYS A 238 -15.38 10.94 33.32
CA LYS A 238 -16.63 11.56 33.84
C LYS A 238 -16.93 11.15 35.29
N ALA A 239 -16.67 9.90 35.66
CA ALA A 239 -16.83 9.41 37.03
C ALA A 239 -15.78 10.02 37.98
N ASN A 240 -14.54 10.24 37.51
CA ASN A 240 -13.52 10.98 38.25
C ASN A 240 -13.79 12.49 38.34
N LYS A 241 -14.58 13.08 37.43
CA LYS A 241 -15.05 14.47 37.56
C LYS A 241 -16.12 14.70 38.63
N LEU A 242 -16.78 13.64 39.11
CA LEU A 242 -17.79 13.74 40.18
C LEU A 242 -17.19 13.56 41.60
N LYS A 243 -15.87 13.38 41.73
CA LYS A 243 -15.19 13.19 43.02
C LYS A 243 -13.99 14.11 43.29
N ILE A 244 -13.80 15.17 42.51
CA ILE A 244 -12.71 16.13 42.75
C ILE A 244 -13.32 17.50 43.04
N ASP A 245 -13.41 17.78 44.35
CA ASP A 245 -13.59 19.11 44.91
C ASP A 245 -12.55 20.09 44.34
N ASN A 246 -13.05 21.27 43.91
CA ASN A 246 -12.38 22.57 43.89
C ASN A 246 -10.84 22.61 43.81
N LYS A 247 -10.23 22.14 42.73
CA LYS A 247 -8.91 22.60 42.28
C LYS A 247 -9.05 23.30 40.93
N LYS A 248 -8.56 24.54 40.84
CA LYS A 248 -8.54 25.35 39.61
C LYS A 248 -7.93 24.52 38.47
N GLU A 249 -8.73 24.14 37.47
CA GLU A 249 -8.22 23.55 36.23
C GLU A 249 -7.59 24.68 35.40
N TYR A 250 -6.31 24.56 35.07
CA TYR A 250 -5.62 25.52 34.20
C TYR A 250 -5.74 25.04 32.75
N GLU A 251 -6.16 25.91 31.84
CA GLU A 251 -6.32 25.58 30.42
C GLU A 251 -5.28 26.31 29.56
N PHE A 252 -4.60 25.56 28.68
CA PHE A 252 -3.67 26.05 27.67
C PHE A 252 -4.17 25.72 26.27
N ILE A 253 -4.19 26.72 25.39
CA ILE A 253 -4.77 26.61 24.05
C ILE A 253 -3.69 26.84 22.99
N PHE A 254 -3.46 25.83 22.15
CA PHE A 254 -2.57 25.93 21.00
C PHE A 254 -3.26 26.59 19.83
N VAL A 255 -2.66 27.66 19.31
CA VAL A 255 -3.26 28.45 18.24
C VAL A 255 -2.36 28.42 17.00
N CYS A 256 -2.96 28.15 15.84
CA CYS A 256 -2.32 28.38 14.54
C CYS A 256 -3.35 28.89 13.51
N ILE A 257 -2.91 29.19 12.29
CA ILE A 257 -3.77 29.76 11.25
C ILE A 257 -5.01 28.89 10.99
N ALA A 258 -4.81 27.59 10.75
CA ALA A 258 -5.88 26.66 10.38
C ALA A 258 -6.40 25.80 11.55
N GLY A 259 -5.72 25.78 12.70
CA GLY A 259 -6.15 25.04 13.90
C GLY A 259 -6.07 23.51 13.84
N MET A 260 -5.74 22.88 12.70
CA MET A 260 -5.87 21.42 12.54
C MET A 260 -4.54 20.64 12.39
N GLY A 261 -3.46 21.28 11.90
CA GLY A 261 -2.20 20.59 11.65
C GLY A 261 -1.19 20.76 12.79
N SER A 262 -0.43 21.85 12.72
CA SER A 262 0.69 22.12 13.61
C SER A 262 0.28 22.35 15.08
N SER A 263 -0.87 22.97 15.34
CA SER A 263 -1.41 23.18 16.70
C SER A 263 -1.90 21.88 17.35
N ALA A 264 -2.47 20.95 16.58
CA ALA A 264 -2.87 19.63 17.08
C ALA A 264 -1.65 18.77 17.47
N MET A 265 -0.58 18.85 16.65
CA MET A 265 0.69 18.20 16.94
C MET A 265 1.33 18.78 18.21
N GLY A 266 1.44 20.11 18.30
CA GLY A 266 1.98 20.80 19.48
C GLY A 266 1.22 20.48 20.76
N ALA A 267 -0.12 20.50 20.71
CA ALA A 267 -0.97 20.13 21.85
C ALA A 267 -0.73 18.68 22.31
N THR A 268 -0.52 17.75 21.37
CA THR A 268 -0.24 16.34 21.69
C THR A 268 1.14 16.17 22.33
N ILE A 269 2.15 16.86 21.79
CA ILE A 269 3.52 16.84 22.35
C ILE A 269 3.52 17.42 23.77
N PHE A 270 2.88 18.57 23.97
CA PHE A 270 2.81 19.23 25.27
C PHE A 270 2.06 18.39 26.32
N LYS A 271 0.93 17.75 25.93
CA LYS A 271 0.24 16.77 26.80
C LYS A 271 1.15 15.65 27.27
N ASN A 272 1.96 15.09 26.38
CA ASN A 272 2.91 14.03 26.74
C ASN A 272 4.00 14.53 27.69
N ILE A 273 4.51 15.75 27.49
CA ILE A 273 5.52 16.36 28.37
C ILE A 273 4.94 16.63 29.76
N LEU A 274 3.71 17.17 29.85
CA LEU A 274 3.03 17.37 31.13
C LEU A 274 2.82 16.06 31.89
N LYS A 275 2.37 15.01 31.18
CA LYS A 275 2.18 13.66 31.74
C LYS A 275 3.49 13.08 32.28
N ASN A 276 4.59 13.24 31.53
CA ASN A 276 5.93 12.79 31.96
C ASN A 276 6.45 13.56 33.18
N ASN A 277 5.96 14.78 33.41
CA ASN A 277 6.29 15.61 34.57
C ASN A 277 5.28 15.45 35.73
N ASN A 278 4.37 14.46 35.66
CA ASN A 278 3.30 14.22 36.64
C ASN A 278 2.34 15.41 36.85
N ILE A 279 2.15 16.27 35.84
CA ILE A 279 1.24 17.41 35.88
C ILE A 279 -0.07 17.02 35.18
N ASN A 280 -1.13 16.78 35.97
CA ASN A 280 -2.42 16.28 35.48
C ASN A 280 -3.58 17.28 35.63
N ASN A 281 -3.37 18.42 36.29
CA ASN A 281 -4.37 19.47 36.53
C ASN A 281 -4.49 20.48 35.36
N ILE A 282 -3.79 20.23 34.24
CA ILE A 282 -3.77 21.14 33.10
C ILE A 282 -4.51 20.53 31.91
N LYS A 283 -5.52 21.25 31.42
CA LYS A 283 -6.25 20.93 30.21
C LYS A 283 -5.55 21.59 29.01
N VAL A 284 -5.30 20.80 27.98
CA VAL A 284 -4.65 21.28 26.74
C VAL A 284 -5.56 21.04 25.55
N SER A 285 -5.83 22.08 24.77
CA SER A 285 -6.65 22.03 23.55
C SER A 285 -6.01 22.85 22.43
N ASN A 286 -6.60 22.83 21.24
CA ASN A 286 -6.13 23.59 20.08
C ASN A 286 -7.30 24.30 19.38
N LYS A 287 -7.04 25.49 18.83
CA LYS A 287 -7.97 26.30 18.06
C LYS A 287 -7.27 26.95 16.85
N SER A 288 -8.04 27.43 15.88
CA SER A 288 -7.54 28.35 14.86
C SER A 288 -7.58 29.79 15.37
N ILE A 289 -6.75 30.68 14.80
CA ILE A 289 -6.82 32.13 15.10
C ILE A 289 -8.22 32.67 14.79
N SER A 290 -8.88 32.17 13.74
CA SER A 290 -10.24 32.59 13.39
C SER A 290 -11.26 32.34 14.51
N ASN A 291 -11.05 31.31 15.33
CA ASN A 291 -12.00 30.82 16.34
C ASN A 291 -11.58 31.19 17.78
N LEU A 292 -10.72 32.19 17.93
CA LEU A 292 -10.45 32.81 19.23
C LEU A 292 -11.64 33.68 19.62
N ASP A 293 -12.17 33.44 20.83
CA ASP A 293 -13.36 34.12 21.35
C ASP A 293 -13.01 35.22 22.38
N GLY A 294 -11.71 35.46 22.61
CA GLY A 294 -11.20 36.51 23.50
C GLY A 294 -11.23 36.16 24.99
N GLN A 295 -11.71 34.96 25.33
CA GLN A 295 -11.86 34.49 26.72
C GLN A 295 -10.71 33.55 27.14
N GLU A 296 -9.86 33.15 26.19
CA GLU A 296 -8.73 32.27 26.44
C GLU A 296 -7.68 32.95 27.34
N LYS A 297 -7.26 32.28 28.43
CA LYS A 297 -6.31 32.87 29.39
C LYS A 297 -4.85 32.56 29.10
N ASN A 298 -4.54 31.34 28.65
CA ASN A 298 -3.18 30.94 28.31
C ASN A 298 -3.14 30.40 26.88
N ILE A 299 -2.38 31.07 26.01
CA ILE A 299 -2.27 30.73 24.58
C ILE A 299 -0.83 30.35 24.26
N ILE A 300 -0.64 29.23 23.56
CA ILE A 300 0.67 28.84 23.01
C ILE A 300 0.60 28.99 21.48
N THR A 301 1.52 29.77 20.92
CA THR A 301 1.60 30.03 19.47
C THR A 301 3.05 30.16 19.02
N ILE A 302 3.29 30.15 17.71
CA ILE A 302 4.63 30.39 17.15
C ILE A 302 4.95 31.88 17.06
N ASN A 303 6.24 32.23 17.19
CA ASN A 303 6.70 33.63 17.27
C ASN A 303 6.08 34.57 16.21
N HIS A 304 5.98 34.13 14.96
CA HIS A 304 5.45 34.94 13.85
C HIS A 304 3.92 35.10 13.85
N LEU A 305 3.19 34.45 14.77
CA LEU A 305 1.74 34.59 14.93
C LEU A 305 1.36 35.32 16.23
N VAL A 306 2.33 35.72 17.06
CA VAL A 306 2.07 36.38 18.35
C VAL A 306 1.29 37.68 18.19
N GLU A 307 1.66 38.53 17.23
CA GLU A 307 0.98 39.81 16.99
C GLU A 307 -0.48 39.61 16.59
N LYS A 308 -0.75 38.71 15.65
CA LYS A 308 -2.12 38.37 15.21
C LYS A 308 -2.98 37.77 16.33
N VAL A 309 -2.36 37.06 17.28
CA VAL A 309 -3.06 36.52 18.45
C VAL A 309 -3.35 37.64 19.44
N LYS A 310 -2.41 38.57 19.69
CA LYS A 310 -2.62 39.74 20.55
C LYS A 310 -3.73 40.65 20.05
N GLU A 311 -3.83 40.85 18.74
CA GLU A 311 -4.91 41.64 18.12
C GLU A 311 -6.30 41.07 18.43
N LYS A 312 -6.42 39.74 18.52
CA LYS A 312 -7.69 39.06 18.82
C LYS A 312 -7.96 38.84 20.30
N ASN A 313 -6.91 38.67 21.10
CA ASN A 313 -7.02 38.44 22.54
C ASN A 313 -5.84 39.13 23.25
N SER A 314 -6.08 40.37 23.67
CA SER A 314 -5.09 41.23 24.34
C SER A 314 -4.92 40.92 25.83
N ILE A 315 -5.78 40.07 26.39
CA ILE A 315 -5.84 39.77 27.83
C ILE A 315 -5.13 38.44 28.14
N ALA A 316 -4.90 37.59 27.13
CA ALA A 316 -4.26 36.30 27.29
C ALA A 316 -2.76 36.40 27.62
N ASN A 317 -2.29 35.50 28.48
CA ASN A 317 -0.87 35.17 28.62
C ASN A 317 -0.42 34.36 27.40
N ILE A 318 0.45 34.95 26.58
CA ILE A 318 0.90 34.34 25.32
C ILE A 318 2.32 33.78 25.51
N TYR A 319 2.43 32.46 25.34
CA TYR A 319 3.68 31.72 25.33
C TYR A 319 4.09 31.47 23.87
N SER A 320 5.26 31.97 23.49
CA SER A 320 5.76 31.87 22.12
C SER A 320 6.77 30.73 21.99
N ILE A 321 6.61 29.89 20.98
CA ILE A 321 7.56 28.82 20.62
C ILE A 321 8.16 29.08 19.23
N ARG A 322 9.38 28.61 18.99
CA ARG A 322 10.02 28.76 17.67
C ARG A 322 9.46 27.77 16.66
N GLN A 323 9.29 26.52 17.09
CA GLN A 323 8.77 25.44 16.24
C GLN A 323 8.04 24.40 17.09
N PHE A 324 6.98 23.80 16.56
CA PHE A 324 6.17 22.78 17.27
C PHE A 324 6.90 21.48 17.60
N LEU A 325 8.06 21.24 17.00
CA LEU A 325 8.86 20.03 17.22
C LEU A 325 9.98 20.22 18.23
N ASP A 326 10.31 21.47 18.59
CA ASP A 326 11.39 21.75 19.52
C ASP A 326 10.93 21.51 20.96
N LYS A 327 11.39 20.40 21.54
CA LYS A 327 11.03 20.00 22.91
C LYS A 327 11.55 20.97 23.97
N ASN A 328 12.62 21.71 23.69
CA ASN A 328 13.24 22.59 24.66
C ASN A 328 12.33 23.78 24.99
N ASP A 329 11.66 24.33 23.98
CA ASP A 329 10.72 25.44 24.16
C ASP A 329 9.53 25.03 25.06
N TYR A 330 9.06 23.79 24.94
CA TYR A 330 8.01 23.25 25.81
C TYR A 330 8.46 23.04 27.25
N GLN A 331 9.71 22.61 27.45
CA GLN A 331 10.26 22.39 28.78
C GLN A 331 10.36 23.71 29.55
N ASN A 332 10.77 24.80 28.89
CA ASN A 332 10.78 26.14 29.47
C ASN A 332 9.39 26.58 29.94
N ILE A 333 8.34 26.30 29.15
CA ILE A 333 6.95 26.61 29.52
C ILE A 333 6.54 25.80 30.76
N VAL A 334 6.91 24.51 30.82
CA VAL A 334 6.63 23.67 31.99
C VAL A 334 7.35 24.18 33.25
N ASP A 335 8.59 24.64 33.12
CA ASP A 335 9.35 25.18 34.25
C ASP A 335 8.78 26.52 34.73
N GLN A 336 8.28 27.37 33.81
CA GLN A 336 7.51 28.57 34.16
C GLN A 336 6.23 28.21 34.95
N ILE A 337 5.46 27.23 34.48
CA ILE A 337 4.24 26.75 35.16
C ILE A 337 4.55 26.23 36.57
N LYS A 338 5.65 25.47 36.74
CA LYS A 338 6.08 24.96 38.05
C LYS A 338 6.47 26.09 39.01
N ASN A 339 7.14 27.13 38.51
CA ASN A 339 7.58 28.26 39.32
C ASN A 339 6.42 29.17 39.74
N GLU A 340 5.35 29.26 38.94
CA GLU A 340 4.16 30.06 39.25
C GLU A 340 3.23 29.42 40.33
N LYS A 341 3.60 28.27 40.91
CA LYS A 341 2.78 27.50 41.89
C LYS A 341 1.32 27.33 41.43
N ILE A 342 1.17 26.89 40.18
CA ILE A 342 -0.11 26.53 39.55
C ILE A 342 -0.60 25.14 39.98
#